data_AF-A0A2T7A3J9-F1
#
_entry.id   AF-A0A2T7A3J9-F1
#
_cell.length_a   1.000
_cell.length_b   1.000
_cell.length_c   1.000
_cell.angle_alpha   90.00
_cell.angle_beta   90.00
_cell.angle_gamma   90.00
#
_symmetry.space_group_name_H-M   'P 1'
#
loop_
_entity.id
_entity.type
_entity.pdbx_description
1 polymer ?
#
loop_
_entity_poly.entity_id
_entity_poly.type
_entity_poly.pdbx_seq_one_letter_code
_entity_poly.pdbx_strand_id
1 'polypeptide(L)'
;MPMVSGLVYTEVEGNADQRVEGHRVKRSLIRGIEKISRIPGASSGGRISYGNKPGRTLLHSIKLMEKRLNDQETDIVKLLARAAEQDTDITTLQQNDSKKELQNLALRKRVDDHERKGRDQAHEIMKLLPVQDLAIGIRKRFFATNCRSNDEKLPWDTEVIYSGNLRAHAGDVCLDFHLFQTGSLIKDCDTFEDLYGVTWQAAGALIEYPQLVLAMNTRATELAKKHSKWAKIHEDAYRNLVIYVVNATPEDLEIFKTDDLEKDTYHRRLFESLNNKL
;
A
#
# COMPACT_ATOMS: atom_id res chain seq x y z
N MET A 1 -89.26 -4.39 27.40
CA MET A 1 -88.65 -3.04 27.43
C MET A 1 -87.77 -2.88 26.19
N PRO A 2 -87.94 -1.83 25.36
CA PRO A 2 -87.06 -1.62 24.21
C PRO A 2 -85.78 -0.90 24.68
N MET A 3 -84.63 -1.58 24.57
CA MET A 3 -83.32 -0.94 24.70
C MET A 3 -83.06 -0.11 23.44
N VAL A 4 -82.92 1.20 23.61
CA VAL A 4 -82.41 2.11 22.57
C VAL A 4 -80.89 2.16 22.74
N SER A 5 -80.16 1.62 21.77
CA SER A 5 -78.70 1.79 21.67
C SER A 5 -78.41 2.92 20.68
N GLY A 6 -78.08 4.09 21.21
CA GLY A 6 -77.50 5.20 20.45
C GLY A 6 -75.98 5.11 20.46
N LEU A 7 -75.33 5.37 19.32
CA LEU A 7 -73.87 5.41 19.22
C LEU A 7 -73.40 6.83 19.59
N VAL A 8 -72.71 6.99 20.71
CA VAL A 8 -72.09 8.24 21.13
C VAL A 8 -70.65 8.24 20.65
N TYR A 9 -70.24 9.27 19.91
CA TYR A 9 -68.87 9.46 19.46
C TYR A 9 -68.17 10.39 20.46
N THR A 10 -67.07 9.92 21.07
CA THR A 10 -66.15 10.76 21.85
C THR A 10 -64.83 10.87 21.11
N GLU A 11 -64.17 12.02 21.24
CA GLU A 11 -62.90 12.35 20.58
C GLU A 11 -61.86 11.26 20.82
N VAL A 12 -61.20 10.83 19.74
CA VAL A 12 -60.07 9.89 19.80
C VAL A 12 -58.80 10.76 19.81
N GLU A 13 -58.06 10.75 20.91
CA GLU A 13 -56.78 11.46 20.99
C GLU A 13 -55.76 10.80 20.04
N GLY A 14 -55.41 11.51 18.98
CA GLY A 14 -54.40 11.09 18.02
C GLY A 14 -54.32 12.07 16.86
N ASN A 15 -53.11 12.43 16.48
CA ASN A 15 -52.76 13.51 15.55
C ASN A 15 -53.09 13.17 14.07
N ALA A 16 -54.35 12.86 13.76
CA ALA A 16 -54.85 12.63 12.41
C ALA A 16 -55.67 13.84 11.93
N ASP A 17 -55.49 14.22 10.66
CA ASP A 17 -56.23 15.30 10.02
C ASP A 17 -57.76 15.03 10.14
N GLN A 18 -58.42 15.83 10.99
CA GLN A 18 -59.84 15.71 11.32
C GLN A 18 -60.74 15.65 10.08
N ARG A 19 -60.34 16.28 8.97
CA ARG A 19 -61.12 16.23 7.73
C ARG A 19 -61.07 14.85 7.08
N VAL A 20 -59.89 14.23 7.03
CA VAL A 20 -59.71 12.90 6.44
C VAL A 20 -60.40 11.84 7.30
N GLU A 21 -60.29 11.96 8.62
CA GLU A 21 -60.92 11.05 9.56
C GLU A 21 -62.44 11.20 9.56
N GLY A 22 -62.96 12.42 9.62
CA GLY A 22 -64.39 12.70 9.47
C GLY A 22 -64.95 12.18 8.15
N HIS A 23 -64.18 12.25 7.07
CA HIS A 23 -64.57 11.71 5.77
C HIS A 23 -64.55 10.16 5.73
N ARG A 24 -63.57 9.51 6.37
CA ARG A 24 -63.52 8.04 6.55
C ARG A 24 -64.69 7.54 7.39
N VAL A 25 -64.98 8.19 8.51
CA VAL A 25 -66.10 7.85 9.39
C VAL A 25 -67.43 8.03 8.65
N LYS A 26 -67.65 9.16 7.97
CA LYS A 26 -68.84 9.37 7.13
C LYS A 26 -69.00 8.28 6.07
N ARG A 27 -67.94 7.92 5.33
CA ARG A 27 -68.02 6.83 4.34
C ARG A 27 -68.30 5.48 4.98
N SER A 28 -67.71 5.19 6.14
CA SER A 28 -67.91 3.91 6.84
C SER A 28 -69.35 3.80 7.36
N LEU A 29 -69.91 4.90 7.90
CA LEU A 29 -71.31 5.00 8.30
C LEU A 29 -72.24 4.87 7.10
N ILE A 30 -71.99 5.57 5.99
CA ILE A 30 -72.82 5.46 4.76
C ILE A 30 -72.83 4.02 4.23
N ARG A 31 -71.68 3.36 4.13
CA ARG A 31 -71.59 1.94 3.72
C ARG A 31 -72.21 0.99 4.73
N GLY A 32 -72.22 1.36 6.01
CA GLY A 32 -72.92 0.63 7.07
C GLY A 32 -74.45 0.76 6.94
N ILE A 33 -74.93 1.96 6.65
CA ILE A 33 -76.34 2.31 6.45
C ILE A 33 -76.94 1.56 5.25
N GLU A 34 -76.20 1.38 4.15
CA GLU A 34 -76.64 0.56 3.01
C GLU A 34 -76.95 -0.91 3.37
N LYS A 35 -76.46 -1.40 4.51
CA LYS A 35 -76.73 -2.76 5.01
C LYS A 35 -77.86 -2.81 6.04
N ILE A 36 -78.33 -1.66 6.51
CA ILE A 36 -79.43 -1.52 7.46
C ILE A 36 -80.71 -1.39 6.64
N SER A 37 -81.57 -2.40 6.73
CA SER A 37 -82.83 -2.43 5.99
C SER A 37 -83.95 -1.97 6.90
N ARG A 38 -84.91 -1.21 6.36
CA ARG A 38 -86.14 -0.90 7.11
C ARG A 38 -86.93 -2.19 7.31
N ILE A 39 -87.04 -2.67 8.54
CA ILE A 39 -87.91 -3.80 8.87
C ILE A 39 -89.23 -3.23 9.39
N PRO A 40 -90.38 -3.55 8.76
CA PRO A 40 -91.68 -3.17 9.29
C PRO A 40 -91.96 -4.01 10.55
N GLY A 41 -91.71 -3.43 11.72
CA GLY A 41 -92.12 -3.99 13.01
C GLY A 41 -93.40 -3.32 13.50
N ALA A 42 -94.43 -4.11 13.78
CA ALA A 42 -95.64 -3.64 14.43
C ALA A 42 -95.34 -3.33 15.91
N SER A 43 -94.93 -2.10 16.21
CA SER A 43 -94.90 -1.58 17.58
C SER A 43 -95.74 -0.32 17.64
N SER A 44 -96.75 -0.32 18.51
CA SER A 44 -97.64 0.80 18.80
C SER A 44 -96.81 2.05 19.14
N GLY A 45 -96.94 3.12 18.34
CA GLY A 45 -96.36 4.43 18.66
C GLY A 45 -95.40 5.06 17.64
N GLY A 46 -95.52 4.74 16.33
CA GLY A 46 -94.96 5.59 15.27
C GLY A 46 -93.43 5.76 15.21
N ARG A 47 -92.65 4.92 15.91
CA ARG A 47 -91.19 4.93 15.82
C ARG A 47 -90.68 3.99 14.72
N ILE A 48 -89.87 4.52 13.83
CA ILE A 48 -89.17 3.75 12.79
C ILE A 48 -87.99 3.03 13.44
N SER A 49 -88.05 1.70 13.51
CA SER A 49 -86.96 0.85 13.96
C SER A 49 -86.08 0.44 12.78
N TYR A 50 -84.77 0.68 12.90
CA TYR A 50 -83.77 0.28 11.92
C TYR A 50 -83.10 -1.01 12.39
N GLY A 51 -83.07 -2.04 11.54
CA GLY A 51 -82.55 -3.37 11.88
C GLY A 51 -81.69 -3.94 10.75
N ASN A 52 -80.85 -4.91 11.09
CA ASN A 52 -80.12 -5.68 10.07
C ASN A 52 -81.08 -6.53 9.24
N LYS A 53 -80.70 -6.90 8.01
CA LYS A 53 -81.47 -7.85 7.18
C LYS A 53 -81.91 -9.09 7.99
N PRO A 54 -83.13 -9.64 7.74
CA PRO A 54 -83.61 -10.83 8.44
C PRO A 54 -82.57 -11.95 8.41
N GLY A 55 -82.29 -12.56 9.57
CA GLY A 55 -81.32 -13.67 9.71
C GLY A 55 -79.91 -13.28 10.16
N ARG A 56 -79.60 -11.99 10.43
CA ARG A 56 -78.30 -11.60 11.01
C ARG A 56 -78.45 -10.67 12.20
N THR A 57 -77.99 -11.11 13.38
CA THR A 57 -78.01 -10.31 14.60
C THR A 57 -76.96 -9.20 14.56
N LEU A 58 -77.18 -8.10 15.29
CA LEU A 58 -76.20 -7.00 15.43
C LEU A 58 -74.85 -7.53 15.95
N LEU A 59 -74.90 -8.49 16.86
CA LEU A 59 -73.74 -9.19 17.42
C LEU A 59 -72.90 -9.89 16.33
N HIS A 60 -73.53 -10.47 15.32
CA HIS A 60 -72.81 -11.10 14.19
C HIS A 60 -72.05 -10.05 13.36
N SER A 61 -72.63 -8.88 13.13
CA SER A 61 -71.96 -7.79 12.41
C SER A 61 -70.78 -7.22 13.20
N ILE A 62 -70.90 -7.09 14.53
CA ILE A 62 -69.82 -6.64 15.42
C ILE A 62 -68.67 -7.65 15.40
N LYS A 63 -68.95 -8.95 15.60
CA LYS A 63 -67.94 -10.01 15.53
C LYS A 63 -67.23 -10.07 14.18
N LEU A 64 -67.94 -9.81 13.08
CA LEU A 64 -67.35 -9.75 11.75
C LEU A 64 -66.45 -8.52 11.56
N MET A 65 -66.83 -7.37 12.13
CA MET A 65 -65.99 -6.16 12.11
C MET A 65 -64.74 -6.34 12.97
N GLU A 66 -64.87 -6.92 14.16
CA GLU A 66 -63.76 -7.25 15.04
C GLU A 66 -62.78 -8.22 14.37
N LYS A 67 -63.30 -9.28 13.73
CA LYS A 67 -62.46 -10.18 12.93
C LYS A 67 -61.71 -9.43 11.82
N ARG A 68 -62.38 -8.54 11.08
CA ARG A 68 -61.74 -7.76 10.00
C ARG A 68 -60.68 -6.81 10.53
N LEU A 69 -60.91 -6.19 11.69
CA LEU A 69 -59.94 -5.31 12.32
C LEU A 69 -58.71 -6.11 12.75
N ASN A 70 -58.89 -7.28 13.36
CA ASN A 70 -57.77 -8.17 13.72
C ASN A 70 -57.01 -8.65 12.48
N ASP A 71 -57.72 -9.04 11.41
CA ASP A 71 -57.10 -9.44 10.14
C ASP A 71 -56.27 -8.27 9.56
N GLN A 72 -56.81 -7.05 9.56
CA GLN A 72 -56.11 -5.85 9.11
C GLN A 72 -54.89 -5.50 9.98
N GLU A 73 -54.99 -5.65 11.30
CA GLU A 73 -53.89 -5.44 12.22
C GLU A 73 -52.75 -6.43 11.94
N THR A 74 -53.07 -7.71 11.72
CA THR A 74 -52.06 -8.71 11.35
C THR A 74 -51.39 -8.41 10.01
N ASP A 75 -52.12 -7.91 9.02
CA ASP A 75 -51.55 -7.53 7.73
C ASP A 75 -50.65 -6.29 7.84
N ILE A 76 -51.01 -5.31 8.67
CA ILE A 76 -50.17 -4.14 8.97
C ILE A 76 -48.87 -4.59 9.64
N VAL A 77 -48.94 -5.47 10.64
CA VAL A 77 -47.74 -6.00 11.32
C VAL A 77 -46.82 -6.71 10.33
N LYS A 78 -47.36 -7.53 9.42
CA LYS A 78 -46.57 -8.20 8.37
C LYS A 78 -45.92 -7.21 7.41
N LEU A 79 -46.61 -6.14 7.02
CA LEU A 79 -46.06 -5.11 6.15
C LEU A 79 -44.94 -4.32 6.83
N LEU A 80 -45.11 -3.99 8.11
CA LEU A 80 -44.07 -3.32 8.91
C LEU A 80 -42.83 -4.20 9.07
N ALA A 81 -43.01 -5.51 9.32
CA ALA A 81 -41.90 -6.45 9.40
C ALA A 81 -41.10 -6.52 8.08
N ARG A 82 -41.78 -6.58 6.93
CA ARG A 82 -41.13 -6.57 5.61
C ARG A 82 -40.41 -5.25 5.31
N ALA A 83 -40.99 -4.13 5.71
CA ALA A 83 -40.35 -2.81 5.54
C ALA A 83 -39.07 -2.72 6.39
N ALA A 84 -39.11 -3.22 7.63
CA ALA A 84 -37.92 -3.26 8.49
C ALA A 84 -36.81 -4.17 7.92
N GLU A 85 -37.16 -5.34 7.35
CA GLU A 85 -36.20 -6.20 6.64
C GLU A 85 -35.55 -5.48 5.46
N GLN A 86 -36.34 -4.76 4.64
CA GLN A 86 -35.81 -3.99 3.52
C GLN A 86 -34.88 -2.85 3.96
N ASP A 87 -35.20 -2.15 5.06
CA ASP A 87 -34.32 -1.10 5.60
C ASP A 87 -32.98 -1.68 6.12
N THR A 88 -33.00 -2.89 6.69
CA THR A 88 -31.77 -3.60 7.07
C THR A 88 -30.92 -3.99 5.85
N ASP A 89 -31.55 -4.41 4.76
CA ASP A 89 -30.84 -4.73 3.51
C ASP A 89 -30.23 -3.48 2.86
N ILE A 90 -30.95 -2.36 2.86
CA ILE A 90 -30.44 -1.09 2.31
C ILE A 90 -29.24 -0.58 3.10
N THR A 91 -29.30 -0.63 4.44
CA THR A 91 -28.19 -0.17 5.29
C THR A 91 -26.95 -1.05 5.15
N THR A 92 -27.10 -2.37 5.02
CA THR A 92 -25.95 -3.27 4.78
C THR A 92 -25.32 -3.06 3.40
N LEU A 93 -26.11 -2.79 2.37
CA LEU A 93 -25.60 -2.43 1.04
C LEU A 93 -24.80 -1.13 1.07
N GLN A 94 -25.30 -0.09 1.74
CA GLN A 94 -24.60 1.19 1.88
C GLN A 94 -23.25 1.04 2.61
N GLN A 95 -23.20 0.25 3.68
CA GLN A 95 -21.95 -0.03 4.39
C GLN A 95 -20.93 -0.75 3.51
N ASN A 96 -21.37 -1.71 2.69
CA ASN A 96 -20.51 -2.43 1.77
C ASN A 96 -19.93 -1.52 0.69
N ASP A 97 -20.72 -0.56 0.18
CA ASP A 97 -20.24 0.38 -0.83
C ASP A 97 -19.25 1.40 -0.26
N SER A 98 -19.48 1.93 0.95
CA SER A 98 -18.49 2.76 1.65
C SER A 98 -17.17 2.02 1.90
N LYS A 99 -17.24 0.72 2.24
CA LYS A 99 -16.04 -0.11 2.41
C LYS A 99 -15.27 -0.30 1.11
N LYS A 100 -15.97 -0.50 -0.02
CA LYS A 100 -15.33 -0.60 -1.36
C LYS A 100 -14.67 0.71 -1.77
N GLU A 101 -15.29 1.86 -1.49
CA GLU A 101 -14.70 3.17 -1.80
C GLU A 101 -13.39 3.41 -1.04
N LEU A 102 -13.36 3.09 0.26
CA LEU A 102 -12.14 3.15 1.07
C LEU A 102 -11.03 2.23 0.53
N GLN A 103 -11.39 1.02 0.12
CA GLN A 103 -10.43 0.08 -0.47
C GLN A 103 -9.90 0.58 -1.81
N ASN A 104 -10.75 1.17 -2.66
CA ASN A 104 -10.34 1.78 -3.93
C ASN A 104 -9.41 2.97 -3.73
N LEU A 105 -9.67 3.82 -2.73
CA LEU A 105 -8.78 4.93 -2.39
C LEU A 105 -7.40 4.46 -1.94
N ALA A 106 -7.35 3.40 -1.11
CA ALA A 106 -6.09 2.80 -0.68
C ALA A 106 -5.30 2.19 -1.85
N LEU A 107 -5.99 1.52 -2.78
CA LEU A 107 -5.37 0.98 -4.00
C LEU A 107 -4.78 2.09 -4.88
N ARG A 108 -5.50 3.20 -5.08
CA ARG A 108 -5.01 4.35 -5.86
C ARG A 108 -3.71 4.92 -5.28
N LYS A 109 -3.66 5.13 -3.96
CA LYS A 109 -2.42 5.59 -3.30
C LYS A 109 -1.25 4.64 -3.52
N ARG A 110 -1.46 3.32 -3.44
CA ARG A 110 -0.41 2.33 -3.70
C ARG A 110 0.08 2.37 -5.15
N VAL A 111 -0.83 2.56 -6.11
CA VAL A 111 -0.48 2.71 -7.52
C VAL A 111 0.36 3.97 -7.73
N ASP A 112 -0.07 5.10 -7.18
CA ASP A 112 0.67 6.38 -7.29
C ASP A 112 2.09 6.27 -6.70
N ASP A 113 2.23 5.62 -5.54
CA ASP A 113 3.53 5.38 -4.91
C ASP A 113 4.43 4.46 -5.75
N HIS A 114 3.86 3.41 -6.35
CA HIS A 114 4.60 2.53 -7.25
C HIS A 114 5.02 3.24 -8.53
N GLU A 115 4.17 4.09 -9.11
CA GLU A 115 4.51 4.89 -10.28
C GLU A 115 5.61 5.91 -9.96
N ARG A 116 5.59 6.53 -8.78
CA ARG A 116 6.69 7.41 -8.32
C ARG A 116 8.00 6.64 -8.22
N LYS A 117 8.02 5.50 -7.51
CA LYS A 117 9.21 4.64 -7.41
C LYS A 117 9.73 4.20 -8.78
N GLY A 118 8.83 3.82 -9.68
CA GLY A 118 9.20 3.44 -11.05
C GLY A 118 9.82 4.59 -11.84
N ARG A 119 9.31 5.82 -11.70
CA ARG A 119 9.91 7.02 -12.30
C ARG A 119 11.29 7.33 -11.71
N ASP A 120 11.44 7.22 -10.40
CA ASP A 120 12.72 7.48 -9.72
C ASP A 120 13.80 6.48 -10.18
N GLN A 121 13.45 5.19 -10.25
CA GLN A 121 14.33 4.14 -10.78
C GLN A 121 14.66 4.34 -12.26
N ALA A 122 13.67 4.70 -13.09
CA ALA A 122 13.91 4.99 -14.50
C ALA A 122 14.87 6.18 -14.68
N HIS A 123 14.73 7.21 -13.86
CA HIS A 123 15.62 8.37 -13.86
C HIS A 123 17.04 8.00 -13.41
N GLU A 124 17.18 7.12 -12.43
CA GLU A 124 18.48 6.57 -12.02
C GLU A 124 19.14 5.75 -13.14
N ILE A 125 18.39 4.85 -13.78
CA ILE A 125 18.87 4.07 -14.94
C ILE A 125 19.29 5.00 -16.08
N MET A 126 18.52 6.06 -16.36
CA MET A 126 18.89 7.07 -17.35
C MET A 126 20.21 7.79 -17.05
N LYS A 127 20.54 8.01 -15.76
CA LYS A 127 21.85 8.56 -15.38
C LYS A 127 22.99 7.57 -15.58
N LEU A 128 22.72 6.28 -15.41
CA LEU A 128 23.72 5.21 -15.51
C LEU A 128 23.95 4.73 -16.95
N LEU A 129 22.97 4.86 -17.84
CA LEU A 129 23.06 4.48 -19.25
C LEU A 129 24.28 5.07 -19.99
N PRO A 130 24.56 6.39 -19.89
CA PRO A 130 25.77 6.97 -20.48
C PRO A 130 27.08 6.41 -19.89
N VAL A 131 27.06 5.99 -18.63
CA VAL A 131 28.22 5.40 -17.94
C VAL A 131 28.44 3.96 -18.40
N GLN A 132 27.38 3.24 -18.78
CA GLN A 132 27.48 1.89 -19.32
C GLN A 132 28.23 1.85 -20.66
N ASP A 133 27.90 2.74 -21.59
CA ASP A 133 28.60 2.82 -22.89
C ASP A 133 30.05 3.26 -22.72
N LEU A 134 30.32 4.16 -21.77
CA LEU A 134 31.68 4.56 -21.41
C LEU A 134 32.47 3.39 -20.80
N ALA A 135 31.86 2.64 -19.87
CA ALA A 135 32.47 1.47 -19.24
C ALA A 135 32.73 0.34 -20.26
N ILE A 136 31.76 0.07 -21.15
CA ILE A 136 31.91 -0.86 -22.27
C ILE A 136 33.01 -0.35 -23.22
N GLY A 137 33.06 0.94 -23.53
CA GLY A 137 34.06 1.55 -24.39
C GLY A 137 35.47 1.50 -23.80
N ILE A 138 35.61 1.68 -22.49
CA ILE A 138 36.85 1.48 -21.75
C ILE A 138 37.26 0.01 -21.84
N ARG A 139 36.37 -0.94 -21.55
CA ARG A 139 36.63 -2.39 -21.69
C ARG A 139 36.99 -2.82 -23.12
N LYS A 140 36.31 -2.30 -24.14
CA LYS A 140 36.60 -2.63 -25.54
C LYS A 140 37.97 -2.10 -25.99
N ARG A 141 38.28 -0.84 -25.67
CA ARG A 141 39.61 -0.26 -25.94
C ARG A 141 40.69 -1.02 -25.18
N PHE A 142 40.36 -1.44 -23.97
CA PHE A 142 41.22 -2.24 -23.14
C PHE A 142 41.55 -3.61 -23.77
N PHE A 143 40.53 -4.41 -24.11
CA PHE A 143 40.71 -5.69 -24.81
C PHE A 143 41.44 -5.52 -26.15
N ALA A 144 41.09 -4.49 -26.92
CA ALA A 144 41.75 -4.21 -28.21
C ALA A 144 43.24 -3.87 -28.05
N THR A 145 43.63 -3.20 -26.96
CA THR A 145 45.04 -2.82 -26.73
C THR A 145 45.85 -3.99 -26.17
N ASN A 146 45.25 -4.80 -25.29
CA ASN A 146 45.94 -5.94 -24.68
C ASN A 146 46.09 -7.13 -25.64
N CYS A 147 45.04 -7.45 -26.40
CA CYS A 147 45.07 -8.56 -27.37
C CYS A 147 45.94 -8.26 -28.60
N ARG A 148 46.25 -6.99 -28.91
CA ARG A 148 47.15 -6.63 -30.03
C ARG A 148 48.63 -6.88 -29.75
N SER A 149 49.02 -7.05 -28.49
CA SER A 149 50.42 -7.18 -28.10
C SER A 149 50.90 -8.62 -27.93
N ASN A 150 49.98 -9.59 -27.92
CA ASN A 150 50.27 -11.02 -27.71
C ASN A 150 49.43 -11.85 -28.70
N ASP A 151 49.87 -11.93 -29.96
CA ASP A 151 49.17 -12.65 -31.04
C ASP A 151 49.03 -14.17 -30.81
N GLU A 152 49.57 -14.73 -29.72
CA GLU A 152 49.59 -16.18 -29.46
C GLU A 152 48.82 -16.61 -28.19
N LYS A 153 48.36 -15.69 -27.34
CA LYS A 153 47.68 -16.07 -26.09
C LYS A 153 46.17 -16.14 -26.24
N LEU A 154 45.59 -17.27 -25.87
CA LEU A 154 44.15 -17.49 -25.93
C LEU A 154 43.40 -16.52 -25.01
N PRO A 155 42.21 -16.02 -25.40
CA PRO A 155 41.43 -15.05 -24.61
C PRO A 155 40.96 -15.56 -23.22
N TRP A 156 41.16 -16.84 -22.93
CA TRP A 156 40.86 -17.49 -21.63
C TRP A 156 42.10 -17.74 -20.77
N ASP A 157 43.28 -17.33 -21.23
CA ASP A 157 44.51 -17.44 -20.46
C ASP A 157 44.41 -16.57 -19.20
N THR A 158 44.53 -17.21 -18.04
CA THR A 158 44.45 -16.56 -16.72
C THR A 158 45.45 -15.42 -16.60
N GLU A 159 46.61 -15.50 -17.25
CA GLU A 159 47.62 -14.43 -17.24
C GLU A 159 47.21 -13.23 -18.11
N VAL A 160 46.49 -13.47 -19.21
CA VAL A 160 45.91 -12.43 -20.08
C VAL A 160 44.70 -11.78 -19.41
N ILE A 161 43.87 -12.56 -18.71
CA ILE A 161 42.76 -12.05 -17.91
C ILE A 161 43.30 -11.28 -16.71
N TYR A 162 44.34 -11.76 -16.03
CA TYR A 162 44.99 -11.09 -14.91
C TYR A 162 45.63 -9.77 -15.36
N SER A 163 46.51 -9.79 -16.36
CA SER A 163 47.09 -8.56 -16.94
C SER A 163 46.02 -7.67 -17.56
N GLY A 164 44.94 -8.30 -18.03
CA GLY A 164 43.73 -7.67 -18.51
C GLY A 164 43.09 -6.82 -17.43
N ASN A 165 42.66 -7.47 -16.37
CA ASN A 165 41.99 -6.85 -15.26
C ASN A 165 42.89 -5.82 -14.57
N LEU A 166 44.16 -6.15 -14.35
CA LEU A 166 45.16 -5.23 -13.77
C LEU A 166 45.25 -3.88 -14.51
N ARG A 167 45.09 -3.90 -15.84
CA ARG A 167 45.20 -2.69 -16.68
C ARG A 167 43.83 -2.07 -17.03
N ALA A 168 42.75 -2.85 -17.03
CA ALA A 168 41.37 -2.39 -17.31
C ALA A 168 40.70 -1.76 -16.09
N HIS A 169 41.04 -2.30 -14.92
CA HIS A 169 40.41 -2.04 -13.62
C HIS A 169 41.39 -1.36 -12.67
N ALA A 170 42.34 -0.57 -13.18
CA ALA A 170 43.35 0.12 -12.37
C ALA A 170 42.68 1.01 -11.30
N GLY A 171 42.38 0.38 -10.16
CA GLY A 171 41.78 0.95 -8.97
C GLY A 171 40.36 1.48 -9.12
N ASP A 172 39.37 0.66 -9.50
CA ASP A 172 37.97 1.00 -9.17
C ASP A 172 37.31 -0.12 -8.35
N VAL A 173 37.57 -0.08 -7.04
CA VAL A 173 37.06 -1.06 -6.07
C VAL A 173 35.53 -1.12 -6.05
N CYS A 174 34.85 0.00 -6.34
CA CYS A 174 33.40 0.05 -6.35
C CYS A 174 32.87 -0.78 -7.53
N LEU A 175 33.40 -0.57 -8.73
CA LEU A 175 33.00 -1.36 -9.90
C LEU A 175 33.32 -2.85 -9.71
N ASP A 176 34.53 -3.15 -9.23
CA ASP A 176 34.98 -4.52 -9.08
C ASP A 176 34.16 -5.26 -8.02
N PHE A 177 33.87 -4.64 -6.87
CA PHE A 177 32.98 -5.20 -5.86
C PHE A 177 31.62 -5.61 -6.46
N HIS A 178 30.97 -4.74 -7.25
CA HIS A 178 29.67 -5.04 -7.86
C HIS A 178 29.76 -6.19 -8.88
N LEU A 179 30.87 -6.30 -9.60
CA LEU A 179 31.09 -7.41 -10.53
C LEU A 179 31.26 -8.75 -9.81
N PHE A 180 31.90 -8.76 -8.64
CA PHE A 180 31.97 -9.94 -7.76
C PHE A 180 30.60 -10.26 -7.13
N GLN A 181 29.89 -9.25 -6.63
CA GLN A 181 28.60 -9.41 -5.98
C GLN A 181 27.54 -10.01 -6.91
N THR A 182 27.54 -9.63 -8.19
CA THR A 182 26.60 -10.17 -9.19
C THR A 182 27.00 -11.54 -9.73
N GLY A 183 28.16 -12.09 -9.33
CA GLY A 183 28.62 -13.44 -9.64
C GLY A 183 28.84 -13.74 -11.13
N SER A 184 28.80 -12.71 -11.99
CA SER A 184 28.53 -12.90 -13.41
C SER A 184 29.77 -12.85 -14.32
N LEU A 185 30.86 -12.21 -13.87
CA LEU A 185 31.99 -11.90 -14.78
C LEU A 185 33.39 -12.07 -14.19
N ILE A 186 33.57 -11.98 -12.87
CA ILE A 186 34.88 -12.12 -12.22
C ILE A 186 34.74 -13.08 -11.03
N LYS A 187 35.66 -14.05 -10.94
CA LYS A 187 35.69 -15.08 -9.89
C LYS A 187 37.04 -15.20 -9.19
N ASP A 188 38.02 -14.41 -9.61
CA ASP A 188 39.38 -14.49 -9.10
C ASP A 188 39.50 -13.66 -7.80
N CYS A 189 39.06 -14.27 -6.70
CA CYS A 189 39.09 -13.67 -5.38
C CYS A 189 40.51 -13.28 -4.94
N ASP A 190 41.50 -14.08 -5.32
CA ASP A 190 42.90 -13.87 -4.93
C ASP A 190 43.42 -12.58 -5.55
N THR A 191 43.14 -12.34 -6.84
CA THR A 191 43.51 -11.08 -7.50
C THR A 191 42.81 -9.87 -6.87
N PHE A 192 41.55 -9.99 -6.46
CA PHE A 192 40.85 -8.89 -5.78
C PHE A 192 41.54 -8.56 -4.44
N GLU A 193 41.83 -9.58 -3.64
CA GLU A 193 42.50 -9.41 -2.35
C GLU A 193 43.93 -8.88 -2.51
N ASP A 194 44.66 -9.34 -3.52
CA ASP A 194 46.00 -8.83 -3.82
C ASP A 194 45.98 -7.34 -4.19
N LEU A 195 44.99 -6.90 -4.97
CA LEU A 195 44.88 -5.50 -5.43
C LEU A 195 44.38 -4.55 -4.35
N TYR A 196 43.38 -4.96 -3.58
CA TYR A 196 42.72 -4.10 -2.61
C TYR A 196 43.14 -4.39 -1.17
N GLY A 197 43.85 -5.47 -0.89
CA GLY A 197 44.32 -5.82 0.46
C GLY A 197 43.18 -6.22 1.41
N VAL A 198 41.99 -6.48 0.86
CA VAL A 198 40.78 -6.91 1.58
C VAL A 198 40.00 -7.89 0.70
N THR A 199 39.28 -8.81 1.31
CA THR A 199 38.38 -9.70 0.57
C THR A 199 37.24 -8.91 -0.05
N TRP A 200 36.68 -9.39 -1.17
CA TRP A 200 35.57 -8.71 -1.83
C TRP A 200 34.33 -8.61 -0.93
N GLN A 201 34.11 -9.59 -0.04
CA GLN A 201 33.04 -9.54 0.95
C GLN A 201 33.26 -8.43 1.98
N ALA A 202 34.50 -8.25 2.46
CA ALA A 202 34.84 -7.20 3.41
C ALA A 202 34.77 -5.81 2.75
N ALA A 203 35.14 -5.70 1.47
CA ALA A 203 35.10 -4.45 0.73
C ALA A 203 33.69 -3.81 0.73
N GLY A 204 32.62 -4.61 0.75
CA GLY A 204 31.24 -4.09 0.72
C GLY A 204 30.91 -3.12 1.86
N ALA A 205 31.44 -3.34 3.06
CA ALA A 205 31.26 -2.40 4.17
C ALA A 205 32.21 -1.19 4.09
N LEU A 206 33.33 -1.33 3.37
CA LEU A 206 34.38 -0.30 3.28
C LEU A 206 34.14 0.69 2.14
N ILE A 207 33.45 0.29 1.07
CA ILE A 207 33.16 1.16 -0.08
C ILE A 207 32.17 2.29 0.25
N GLU A 208 31.49 2.24 1.40
CA GLU A 208 30.64 3.33 1.88
C GLU A 208 31.45 4.58 2.29
N TYR A 209 32.77 4.45 2.44
CA TYR A 209 33.65 5.52 2.90
C TYR A 209 34.55 6.04 1.77
N PRO A 210 34.32 7.25 1.23
CA PRO A 210 35.03 7.77 0.06
C PRO A 210 36.55 7.79 0.19
N GLN A 211 37.08 8.08 1.38
CA GLN A 211 38.52 8.14 1.64
C GLN A 211 39.17 6.74 1.54
N LEU A 212 38.46 5.71 2.01
CA LEU A 212 38.90 4.32 1.87
C LEU A 212 38.80 3.85 0.43
N VAL A 213 37.74 4.22 -0.30
CA VAL A 213 37.63 3.96 -1.74
C VAL A 213 38.84 4.54 -2.47
N LEU A 214 39.20 5.80 -2.18
CA LEU A 214 40.37 6.42 -2.77
C LEU A 214 41.68 5.71 -2.38
N ALA A 215 41.85 5.32 -1.12
CA ALA A 215 43.03 4.56 -0.67
C ALA A 215 43.15 3.18 -1.33
N MET A 216 42.04 2.43 -1.42
CA MET A 216 41.94 1.14 -2.11
C MET A 216 42.30 1.27 -3.59
N ASN A 217 41.76 2.30 -4.25
CA ASN A 217 42.00 2.59 -5.66
C ASN A 217 43.45 3.00 -5.93
N THR A 218 44.03 3.84 -5.07
CA THR A 218 45.44 4.24 -5.15
C THR A 218 46.36 3.04 -4.99
N ARG A 219 46.09 2.17 -4.00
CA ARG A 219 46.86 0.94 -3.79
C ARG A 219 46.83 0.04 -5.02
N ALA A 220 45.64 -0.29 -5.52
CA ALA A 220 45.47 -1.14 -6.70
C ALA A 220 46.18 -0.54 -7.94
N THR A 221 46.06 0.78 -8.14
CA THR A 221 46.73 1.50 -9.23
C THR A 221 48.26 1.41 -9.14
N GLU A 222 48.81 1.58 -7.93
CA GLU A 222 50.26 1.51 -7.73
C GLU A 222 50.81 0.09 -7.90
N LEU A 223 50.06 -0.94 -7.48
CA LEU A 223 50.41 -2.34 -7.70
C LEU A 223 50.34 -2.73 -9.18
N ALA A 224 49.41 -2.14 -9.94
CA ALA A 224 49.27 -2.36 -11.38
C ALA A 224 50.41 -1.76 -12.23
N LYS A 225 51.10 -0.72 -11.71
CA LYS A 225 52.20 -0.07 -12.43
C LYS A 225 53.46 -0.95 -12.40
N LYS A 226 53.90 -1.43 -13.57
CA LYS A 226 55.10 -2.28 -13.77
C LYS A 226 56.39 -1.77 -13.10
N HIS A 227 56.51 -0.45 -12.88
CA HIS A 227 57.71 0.18 -12.32
C HIS A 227 57.48 0.86 -10.97
N SER A 228 56.25 0.84 -10.43
CA SER A 228 56.03 1.38 -9.09
C SER A 228 56.20 0.28 -8.04
N LYS A 229 56.82 0.63 -6.93
CA LYS A 229 56.80 -0.18 -5.72
C LYS A 229 55.86 0.50 -4.75
N TRP A 230 54.73 -0.16 -4.48
CA TRP A 230 53.92 0.16 -3.31
C TRP A 230 54.81 -0.03 -2.09
N ALA A 231 55.21 1.09 -1.47
CA ALA A 231 56.21 1.08 -0.43
C ALA A 231 55.62 0.47 0.83
N LYS A 232 56.44 -0.23 1.63
CA LYS A 232 55.99 -0.85 2.87
C LYS A 232 55.30 0.15 3.80
N ILE A 233 55.82 1.38 3.89
CA ILE A 233 55.21 2.45 4.70
C ILE A 233 53.79 2.82 4.25
N HIS A 234 53.49 2.75 2.94
CA HIS A 234 52.14 2.99 2.42
C HIS A 234 51.23 1.79 2.65
N GLU A 235 51.76 0.57 2.54
CA GLU A 235 51.02 -0.65 2.91
C GLU A 235 50.64 -0.64 4.39
N ASP A 236 51.57 -0.28 5.26
CA ASP A 236 51.34 -0.20 6.71
C ASP A 236 50.30 0.89 7.03
N ALA A 237 50.40 2.07 6.40
CA ALA A 237 49.41 3.14 6.56
C ALA A 237 48.02 2.73 6.06
N TYR A 238 47.94 2.07 4.90
CA TYR A 238 46.70 1.55 4.33
C TYR A 238 46.05 0.53 5.27
N ARG A 239 46.80 -0.47 5.75
CA ARG A 239 46.29 -1.49 6.68
C ARG A 239 45.78 -0.87 7.97
N ASN A 240 46.50 0.11 8.52
CA ASN A 240 46.05 0.81 9.71
C ASN A 240 44.75 1.59 9.48
N LEU A 241 44.55 2.16 8.30
CA LEU A 241 43.31 2.83 7.92
C LEU A 241 42.14 1.84 7.84
N VAL A 242 42.34 0.67 7.21
CA VAL A 242 41.33 -0.39 7.16
C VAL A 242 40.99 -0.89 8.56
N ILE A 243 42.00 -1.19 9.38
CA ILE A 243 41.82 -1.64 10.77
C ILE A 243 41.05 -0.60 11.59
N TYR A 244 41.35 0.69 11.42
CA TYR A 244 40.62 1.77 12.08
C TYR A 244 39.14 1.73 11.74
N VAL A 245 38.77 1.74 10.46
CA VAL A 245 37.36 1.76 10.03
C VAL A 245 36.61 0.51 10.47
N VAL A 246 37.25 -0.66 10.44
CA VAL A 246 36.63 -1.91 10.90
C VAL A 246 36.33 -1.90 12.41
N ASN A 247 37.13 -1.19 13.21
CA ASN A 247 37.00 -1.16 14.67
C ASN A 247 36.44 0.16 15.23
N ALA A 248 36.13 1.13 14.39
CA ALA A 248 35.61 2.44 14.78
C ALA A 248 34.17 2.35 15.32
N THR A 249 33.82 3.21 16.28
CA THR A 249 32.43 3.29 16.75
C THR A 249 31.55 3.97 15.69
N PRO A 250 30.21 3.83 15.76
CA PRO A 250 29.32 4.55 14.84
C PRO A 250 29.55 6.06 14.83
N GLU A 251 29.86 6.66 15.99
CA GLU A 251 30.18 8.08 16.11
C GLU A 251 31.49 8.44 15.38
N ASP A 252 32.54 7.62 15.55
CA ASP A 252 33.81 7.80 14.84
C ASP A 252 33.64 7.65 13.32
N LEU A 253 32.79 6.72 12.88
CA LEU A 253 32.49 6.50 11.47
C LEU A 253 31.71 7.67 10.85
N GLU A 254 30.77 8.27 11.58
CA GLU A 254 30.07 9.46 11.11
C GLU A 254 31.02 10.67 11.01
N ILE A 255 31.96 10.81 11.95
CA ILE A 255 33.03 11.81 11.83
C ILE A 255 33.88 11.51 10.59
N PHE A 256 34.27 10.26 10.37
CA PHE A 256 35.06 9.86 9.21
C PHE A 256 34.36 10.12 7.87
N LYS A 257 33.03 9.94 7.80
CA LYS A 257 32.21 10.25 6.61
C LYS A 257 32.08 11.75 6.35
N THR A 258 31.97 12.54 7.41
CA THR A 258 31.62 13.97 7.34
C THR A 258 32.81 14.91 7.42
N ASP A 259 33.98 14.42 7.82
CA ASP A 259 35.18 15.24 8.03
C ASP A 259 35.54 15.99 6.74
N ASP A 260 35.30 17.30 6.77
CA ASP A 260 35.87 18.28 5.86
C ASP A 260 37.40 18.16 5.99
N LEU A 261 38.11 18.13 4.87
CA LEU A 261 39.55 17.81 4.74
C LEU A 261 40.49 18.82 5.44
N GLU A 262 39.98 19.65 6.37
CA GLU A 262 40.69 20.76 7.01
C GLU A 262 41.21 20.44 8.43
N LYS A 263 40.68 19.44 9.17
CA LYS A 263 41.16 19.11 10.54
C LYS A 263 42.28 18.05 10.55
N ASP A 264 43.34 18.26 11.36
CA ASP A 264 44.48 17.33 11.51
C ASP A 264 44.12 16.15 12.44
N THR A 265 43.51 15.12 11.87
CA THR A 265 43.10 13.89 12.56
C THR A 265 44.05 12.71 12.28
N TYR A 266 44.07 11.69 13.15
CA TYR A 266 44.96 10.52 12.99
C TYR A 266 44.74 9.78 11.66
N HIS A 267 43.48 9.53 11.28
CA HIS A 267 43.13 8.91 10.00
C HIS A 267 43.50 9.78 8.81
N ARG A 268 43.44 11.11 8.96
CA ARG A 268 43.94 12.04 7.93
C ARG A 268 45.44 11.93 7.76
N ARG A 269 46.25 11.87 8.82
CA ARG A 269 47.70 11.67 8.68
C ARG A 269 48.05 10.36 7.97
N LEU A 270 47.29 9.29 8.24
CA LEU A 270 47.41 8.03 7.51
C LEU A 270 47.07 8.24 6.02
N PHE A 271 45.98 8.92 5.71
CA PHE A 271 45.57 9.21 4.34
C PHE A 271 46.53 10.16 3.59
N GLU A 272 47.02 11.21 4.23
CA GLU A 272 48.02 12.14 3.68
C GLU A 272 49.36 11.45 3.40
N SER A 273 49.74 10.49 4.25
CA SER A 273 50.91 9.66 3.99
C SER A 273 50.78 8.80 2.72
N LEU A 274 49.55 8.47 2.32
CA LEU A 274 49.25 7.81 1.04
C LEU A 274 49.21 8.83 -0.12
N ASN A 275 48.75 10.06 0.13
CA ASN A 275 48.60 11.12 -0.87
C ASN A 275 49.89 11.82 -1.28
N ASN A 276 51.01 11.69 -0.56
CA ASN A 276 52.33 12.19 -1.02
C ASN A 276 52.82 11.51 -2.33
N LYS A 277 52.01 10.64 -2.95
CA LYS A 277 52.19 10.02 -4.26
C LYS A 277 51.07 10.30 -5.28
N LEU A 278 49.99 11.00 -4.90
CA LEU A 278 48.97 11.50 -5.84
C LEU A 278 49.47 12.78 -6.53
#